data_AF-A0A933EIF2-F1
#
_entry.id   AF-A0A933EIF2-F1
#
_cell.length_a   1.000
_cell.length_b   1.000
_cell.length_c   1.000
_cell.angle_alpha   90.00
_cell.angle_beta   90.00
_cell.angle_gamma   90.00
#
_symmetry.space_group_name_H-M   'P 1'
#
loop_
_entity.id
_entity.type
_entity.pdbx_description
1 polymer ?
#
loop_
_entity_poly.entity_id
_entity_poly.type
_entity_poly.pdbx_seq_one_letter_code
_entity_poly.pdbx_strand_id
1 'polypeptide(L)'
;RFVHVIDNWSYYSNNPGQILAIWSGGIGLFGAILGGFLGGAAYAVLSKYPVGKLADATAPALLIAQTIGRIGDVINGEHITRLTSMPGRLVYTHPQSPAFGLTGQYPVIELEMLWNMIALVIVWQLRGRLRPHGMLFALYLALYSIGRFSISFLRDDRVWIWGLQEAHFISLAILAITVPLLAWKARLVPRKDEAISDPPRASKARLKPRFRRGR
;
A
#
# COMPACT_ATOMS: atom_id res chain seq x y z
N ARG A 1 -11.60 4.87 11.52
CA ARG A 1 -12.73 5.11 12.44
C ARG A 1 -12.60 6.41 13.20
N PHE A 2 -11.53 6.61 13.98
CA PHE A 2 -11.37 7.81 14.84
C PHE A 2 -11.53 9.15 14.09
N VAL A 3 -10.85 9.34 12.96
CA VAL A 3 -10.99 10.56 12.13
C VAL A 3 -12.45 10.78 11.68
N HIS A 4 -13.12 9.73 11.21
CA HIS A 4 -14.53 9.80 10.79
C HIS A 4 -15.48 10.19 11.95
N VAL A 5 -15.16 9.78 13.17
CA VAL A 5 -15.94 10.17 14.36
C VAL A 5 -15.75 11.64 14.69
N ILE A 6 -14.55 12.18 14.53
CA ILE A 6 -14.26 13.60 14.69
C ILE A 6 -15.03 14.42 13.64
N ASP A 7 -14.96 14.01 12.37
CA ASP A 7 -15.65 14.71 11.28
C ASP A 7 -17.18 14.73 11.46
N ASN A 8 -17.75 13.71 12.11
CA ASN A 8 -19.18 13.55 12.34
C ASN A 8 -19.54 13.66 13.83
N TRP A 9 -18.81 14.49 14.58
CA TRP A 9 -18.92 14.54 16.05
C TRP A 9 -20.34 14.84 16.55
N SER A 10 -21.10 15.67 15.83
CA SER A 10 -22.51 15.99 16.14
C SER A 10 -23.43 14.77 16.16
N TYR A 11 -23.14 13.75 15.35
CA TYR A 11 -23.89 12.50 15.32
C TYR A 11 -23.46 11.56 16.44
N TYR A 12 -22.14 11.42 16.66
CA TYR A 12 -21.57 10.49 17.62
C TYR A 12 -21.67 10.95 19.07
N SER A 13 -21.73 12.26 19.34
CA SER A 13 -22.00 12.79 20.68
C SER A 13 -23.36 12.34 21.22
N ASN A 14 -24.34 12.19 20.33
CA ASN A 14 -25.69 11.69 20.66
C ASN A 14 -25.78 10.16 20.63
N ASN A 15 -24.81 9.46 20.03
CA ASN A 15 -24.81 8.01 19.85
C ASN A 15 -23.43 7.40 20.18
N PRO A 16 -22.93 7.53 21.42
CA PRO A 16 -21.56 7.14 21.76
C PRO A 16 -21.29 5.64 21.57
N GLY A 17 -22.30 4.78 21.77
CA GLY A 17 -22.19 3.34 21.52
C GLY A 17 -21.88 2.99 20.06
N GLN A 18 -22.29 3.84 19.10
CA GLN A 18 -22.01 3.61 17.69
C GLN A 18 -20.56 3.90 17.33
N ILE A 19 -19.77 4.60 18.15
CA ILE A 19 -18.34 4.87 17.88
C ILE A 19 -17.57 3.56 17.65
N LEU A 20 -17.88 2.53 18.44
CA LEU A 20 -17.24 1.20 18.38
C LEU A 20 -17.84 0.28 17.31
N ALA A 21 -19.01 0.63 16.76
CA ALA A 21 -19.69 -0.14 15.71
C ALA A 21 -19.00 0.04 14.36
N ILE A 22 -17.80 -0.52 14.22
CA ILE A 22 -16.99 -0.48 12.99
C ILE A 22 -17.65 -1.20 11.81
N TRP A 23 -18.56 -2.14 12.09
CA TRP A 23 -19.34 -2.87 11.08
C TRP A 23 -20.44 -2.02 10.44
N SER A 24 -20.81 -0.89 11.06
CA SER A 24 -21.77 0.08 10.48
C SER A 24 -21.13 0.99 9.42
N GLY A 25 -19.88 0.73 9.03
CA GLY A 25 -19.12 1.56 8.09
C GLY A 25 -18.42 2.75 8.75
N GLY A 26 -18.16 3.81 7.98
CA GLY A 26 -17.57 5.05 8.51
C GLY A 26 -16.09 4.91 8.88
N ILE A 27 -15.27 4.49 7.92
CA ILE A 27 -13.81 4.41 8.08
C ILE A 27 -13.19 5.52 7.23
N GLY A 28 -12.72 6.60 7.88
CA GLY A 28 -12.00 7.67 7.20
C GLY A 28 -10.66 7.18 6.64
N LEU A 29 -10.45 7.39 5.34
CA LEU A 29 -9.22 7.03 4.62
C LEU A 29 -7.97 7.66 5.24
N PHE A 30 -8.02 8.96 5.53
CA PHE A 30 -6.91 9.67 6.19
C PHE A 30 -6.55 9.08 7.55
N GLY A 31 -7.54 8.60 8.30
CA GLY A 31 -7.30 7.91 9.56
C GLY A 31 -6.54 6.59 9.38
N ALA A 32 -6.82 5.84 8.32
CA ALA A 32 -6.09 4.62 8.00
C ALA A 32 -4.64 4.92 7.57
N ILE A 33 -4.43 5.94 6.73
CA ILE A 33 -3.10 6.35 6.28
C ILE A 33 -2.24 6.85 7.46
N LEU A 34 -2.78 7.77 8.27
CA LEU A 34 -2.09 8.30 9.44
C LEU A 34 -1.82 7.21 10.48
N GLY A 35 -2.82 6.36 10.77
CA GLY A 35 -2.67 5.26 11.71
C GLY A 35 -1.61 4.25 11.26
N GLY A 36 -1.59 3.89 9.98
CA GLY A 36 -0.57 3.00 9.41
C GLY A 36 0.84 3.59 9.48
N PHE A 37 0.99 4.88 9.14
CA PHE A 37 2.28 5.58 9.22
C PHE A 37 2.78 5.68 10.66
N LEU A 38 1.94 6.14 11.59
CA LEU A 38 2.30 6.28 13.01
C LEU A 38 2.62 4.94 13.64
N GLY A 39 1.83 3.90 13.35
CA GLY A 39 2.09 2.54 13.83
C GLY A 39 3.43 1.99 13.32
N GLY A 40 3.71 2.16 12.03
CA GLY A 40 4.99 1.76 11.44
C GLY A 40 6.17 2.53 12.01
N ALA A 41 6.03 3.84 12.18
CA ALA A 41 7.06 4.70 12.78
C ALA A 41 7.31 4.34 14.26
N ALA A 42 6.26 4.16 15.06
CA ALA A 42 6.35 3.75 16.45
C ALA A 42 7.06 2.38 16.56
N TYR A 43 6.68 1.41 15.73
CA TYR A 43 7.35 0.10 15.71
C TYR A 43 8.84 0.22 15.37
N ALA A 44 9.21 1.03 14.36
CA ALA A 44 10.60 1.23 13.98
C ALA A 44 11.43 1.86 15.12
N VAL A 45 10.87 2.85 15.83
CA VAL A 45 11.52 3.50 16.96
C VAL A 45 11.66 2.55 18.15
N LEU A 46 10.57 1.89 18.55
CA LEU A 46 10.55 0.96 19.69
C LEU A 46 11.48 -0.24 19.48
N SER A 47 11.53 -0.75 18.25
CA SER A 47 12.33 -1.93 17.89
C SER A 47 13.76 -1.58 17.45
N LYS A 48 14.12 -0.29 17.36
CA LYS A 48 15.38 0.21 16.78
C LYS A 48 15.68 -0.40 15.39
N TYR A 49 14.64 -0.72 14.65
CA TYR A 49 14.76 -1.44 13.38
C TYR A 49 14.92 -0.45 12.22
N PRO A 50 15.79 -0.71 11.23
CA PRO A 50 16.00 0.23 10.13
C PRO A 50 14.72 0.49 9.33
N VAL A 51 14.25 1.74 9.30
CA VAL A 51 13.00 2.15 8.65
C VAL A 51 12.94 1.70 7.19
N GLY A 52 14.05 1.81 6.45
CA GLY A 52 14.10 1.37 5.05
C GLY A 52 13.84 -0.13 4.88
N LYS A 53 14.28 -0.98 5.81
CA LYS A 53 13.99 -2.43 5.77
C LYS A 53 12.52 -2.71 6.06
N LEU A 54 11.94 -1.95 6.99
CA LEU A 54 10.52 -2.06 7.31
C LEU A 54 9.66 -1.64 6.11
N ALA A 55 9.98 -0.50 5.49
CA ALA A 55 9.30 0.00 4.31
C ALA A 55 9.41 -0.98 3.12
N ASP A 56 10.60 -1.52 2.87
CA ASP A 56 10.77 -2.53 1.81
C ASP A 56 9.92 -3.79 2.06
N ALA A 57 9.71 -4.18 3.33
CA ALA A 57 8.87 -5.31 3.68
C ALA A 57 7.37 -5.01 3.52
N THR A 58 6.93 -3.76 3.69
CA THR A 58 5.52 -3.38 3.54
C THR A 58 5.11 -3.20 2.07
N ALA A 59 6.03 -2.86 1.17
CA ALA A 59 5.75 -2.63 -0.25
C ALA A 59 4.88 -3.72 -0.92
N PRO A 60 5.23 -5.03 -0.88
CA PRO A 60 4.38 -6.07 -1.48
C PRO A 60 3.05 -6.23 -0.75
N ALA A 61 3.02 -6.08 0.58
CA ALA A 61 1.78 -6.19 1.36
C ALA A 61 0.78 -5.09 1.00
N LEU A 62 1.26 -3.86 0.73
CA LEU A 62 0.41 -2.75 0.31
C LEU A 62 -0.23 -3.00 -1.06
N LEU A 63 0.51 -3.53 -2.02
CA LEU A 63 -0.03 -3.85 -3.36
C LEU A 63 -1.11 -4.92 -3.29
N ILE A 64 -0.93 -5.94 -2.45
CA ILE A 64 -1.95 -6.96 -2.20
C ILE A 64 -3.18 -6.33 -1.55
N ALA A 65 -2.99 -5.56 -0.48
CA ALA A 65 -4.09 -4.90 0.23
C ALA A 65 -4.88 -3.94 -0.67
N GLN A 66 -4.20 -3.17 -1.51
CA GLN A 66 -4.83 -2.28 -2.50
C GLN A 66 -5.65 -3.08 -3.50
N THR A 67 -5.12 -4.18 -4.03
CA THR A 67 -5.83 -5.02 -5.00
C THR A 67 -7.07 -5.65 -4.40
N ILE A 68 -7.00 -6.16 -3.16
CA ILE A 68 -8.17 -6.67 -2.45
C ILE A 68 -9.19 -5.55 -2.22
N GLY A 69 -8.74 -4.35 -1.83
CA GLY A 69 -9.62 -3.20 -1.67
C GLY A 69 -10.40 -2.87 -2.94
N ARG A 70 -9.75 -2.94 -4.11
CA ARG A 70 -10.38 -2.69 -5.41
C ARG A 70 -11.46 -3.71 -5.79
N ILE A 71 -11.44 -4.92 -5.25
CA ILE A 71 -12.52 -5.90 -5.45
C ILE A 71 -13.84 -5.34 -4.87
N GLY A 72 -13.77 -4.64 -3.74
CA GLY A 72 -14.92 -3.96 -3.16
C GLY A 72 -15.49 -2.88 -4.09
N ASP A 73 -14.61 -2.08 -4.71
CA ASP A 73 -15.02 -1.04 -5.66
C ASP A 73 -15.72 -1.63 -6.88
N VAL A 74 -15.21 -2.75 -7.42
CA VAL A 74 -15.85 -3.49 -8.53
C VAL A 74 -17.22 -4.01 -8.12
N ILE A 75 -17.38 -4.56 -6.92
CA ILE A 75 -18.69 -5.09 -6.49
C ILE A 75 -19.69 -3.95 -6.26
N ASN A 76 -19.24 -2.85 -5.65
CA ASN A 76 -20.07 -1.69 -5.35
C ASN A 76 -20.44 -0.88 -6.60
N GLY A 77 -19.66 -1.00 -7.68
CA GLY A 77 -19.75 -0.13 -8.84
C GLY A 77 -19.33 1.29 -8.53
N GLU A 78 -18.24 1.41 -7.77
CA GLU A 78 -17.61 2.68 -7.47
C GLU A 78 -16.64 3.08 -8.60
N HIS A 79 -16.43 4.39 -8.75
CA HIS A 79 -15.50 5.01 -9.71
C HIS A 79 -15.89 4.88 -11.19
N ILE A 80 -16.82 5.75 -11.60
CA ILE A 80 -17.33 5.88 -12.96
C ILE A 80 -16.18 6.17 -13.95
N THR A 81 -16.26 5.58 -15.14
CA THR A 81 -15.30 5.80 -16.23
C THR A 81 -15.84 6.78 -17.28
N ARG A 82 -14.92 7.44 -17.98
CA ARG A 82 -15.21 8.26 -19.16
C ARG A 82 -15.48 7.45 -20.42
N LEU A 83 -15.04 6.19 -20.48
CA LEU A 83 -15.16 5.34 -21.67
C LEU A 83 -16.41 4.47 -21.57
N THR A 84 -17.46 4.80 -22.31
CA THR A 84 -18.76 4.11 -22.23
C THR A 84 -19.11 3.25 -23.45
N SER A 85 -18.29 3.27 -24.51
CA SER A 85 -18.60 2.66 -25.81
C SER A 85 -17.75 1.45 -26.20
N MET A 86 -16.77 1.03 -25.38
CA MET A 86 -15.86 -0.08 -25.70
C MET A 86 -16.47 -1.47 -25.45
N PRO A 87 -15.96 -2.55 -26.06
CA PRO A 87 -16.36 -3.92 -25.72
C PRO A 87 -15.93 -4.30 -24.29
N GLY A 88 -16.70 -5.20 -23.64
CA GLY A 88 -16.38 -5.68 -22.28
C GLY A 88 -16.89 -4.79 -21.14
N ARG A 89 -18.05 -4.14 -21.32
CA ARG A 89 -18.59 -3.19 -20.36
C ARG A 89 -19.29 -3.89 -19.20
N LEU A 90 -19.19 -3.29 -18.03
CA LEU A 90 -19.92 -3.65 -16.84
C LEU A 90 -21.18 -2.80 -16.74
N VAL A 91 -22.28 -3.43 -16.36
CA VAL A 91 -23.56 -2.77 -16.09
C VAL A 91 -23.97 -3.14 -14.67
N TYR A 92 -24.11 -2.11 -13.84
CA TYR A 92 -24.52 -2.26 -12.45
C TYR A 92 -26.04 -2.23 -12.35
N THR A 93 -26.61 -3.31 -11.84
CA THR A 93 -28.07 -3.50 -11.75
C THR A 93 -28.65 -3.12 -10.40
N HIS A 94 -27.80 -2.92 -9.39
CA HIS A 94 -28.26 -2.64 -8.04
C HIS A 94 -28.54 -1.14 -7.83
N PRO A 95 -29.73 -0.73 -7.36
CA PRO A 95 -30.13 0.68 -7.24
C PRO A 95 -29.23 1.55 -6.35
N GLN A 96 -28.56 0.94 -5.37
CA GLN A 96 -27.66 1.66 -4.45
C GLN A 96 -26.23 1.79 -4.99
N SER A 97 -25.93 1.23 -6.17
CA SER A 97 -24.61 1.38 -6.79
C SER A 97 -24.46 2.79 -7.36
N PRO A 98 -23.30 3.47 -7.17
CA PRO A 98 -23.04 4.77 -7.79
C PRO A 98 -23.11 4.75 -9.33
N ALA A 99 -22.82 3.60 -9.94
CA ALA A 99 -22.89 3.41 -11.38
C ALA A 99 -24.26 2.88 -11.87
N PHE A 100 -25.27 2.82 -11.01
CA PHE A 100 -26.61 2.36 -11.37
C PHE A 100 -27.23 3.25 -12.46
N GLY A 101 -27.82 2.61 -13.47
CA GLY A 101 -28.45 3.32 -14.60
C GLY A 101 -27.47 3.83 -15.66
N LEU A 102 -26.15 3.73 -15.43
CA LEU A 102 -25.16 4.05 -16.46
C LEU A 102 -24.96 2.85 -17.39
N THR A 103 -25.29 3.02 -18.66
CA THR A 103 -25.12 1.97 -19.66
C THR A 103 -23.67 1.91 -20.14
N GLY A 104 -22.93 0.96 -19.57
CA GLY A 104 -21.64 0.54 -20.09
C GLY A 104 -20.45 1.24 -19.43
N GLN A 105 -19.98 0.69 -18.31
CA GLN A 105 -18.74 1.11 -17.67
C GLN A 105 -17.59 0.25 -18.18
N TYR A 106 -16.55 0.87 -18.75
CA TYR A 106 -15.29 0.18 -19.00
C TYR A 106 -14.64 -0.26 -17.68
N PRO A 107 -14.09 -1.49 -17.60
CA PRO A 107 -13.55 -2.09 -16.37
C PRO A 107 -12.20 -1.48 -15.97
N VAL A 108 -12.22 -0.19 -15.61
CA VAL A 108 -11.02 0.59 -15.25
C VAL A 108 -10.42 0.13 -13.92
N ILE A 109 -11.26 -0.32 -12.99
CA ILE A 109 -10.78 -0.82 -11.68
C ILE A 109 -10.06 -2.15 -11.83
N GLU A 110 -10.51 -3.01 -12.75
CA GLU A 110 -9.85 -4.24 -13.12
C GLU A 110 -8.49 -3.98 -13.76
N LEU A 111 -8.37 -2.93 -14.57
CA LEU A 111 -7.06 -2.46 -15.05
C LEU A 111 -6.16 -1.99 -13.91
N GLU A 112 -6.71 -1.31 -12.89
CA GLU A 112 -5.95 -0.92 -11.71
C GLU A 112 -5.48 -2.12 -10.90
N MET A 113 -6.35 -3.12 -10.71
CA MET A 113 -5.98 -4.39 -10.08
C MET A 113 -4.88 -5.11 -10.87
N LEU A 114 -5.03 -5.20 -12.19
CA LEU A 114 -4.04 -5.82 -13.06
C LEU A 114 -2.69 -5.11 -12.96
N TRP A 115 -2.69 -3.77 -12.98
CA TRP A 115 -1.48 -2.99 -12.80
C TRP A 115 -0.84 -3.22 -11.42
N ASN A 116 -1.64 -3.26 -10.35
CA ASN A 116 -1.14 -3.55 -9.01
C ASN A 116 -0.52 -4.96 -8.92
N MET A 117 -1.09 -5.95 -9.61
CA MET A 117 -0.51 -7.31 -9.70
C MET A 117 0.80 -7.33 -10.49
N ILE A 118 0.87 -6.60 -11.61
CA ILE A 118 2.12 -6.45 -12.37
C ILE A 118 3.19 -5.79 -11.49
N ALA A 119 2.83 -4.69 -10.80
CA ALA A 119 3.72 -4.00 -9.87
C ALA A 119 4.17 -4.93 -8.73
N LEU A 120 3.27 -5.78 -8.22
CA LEU A 120 3.57 -6.76 -7.19
C LEU A 120 4.60 -7.77 -7.68
N VAL A 121 4.42 -8.31 -8.90
CA VAL A 121 5.39 -9.23 -9.51
C VAL A 121 6.75 -8.56 -9.64
N ILE A 122 6.81 -7.32 -10.15
CA ILE A 122 8.07 -6.58 -10.31
C ILE A 122 8.76 -6.37 -8.95
N VAL A 123 8.03 -5.88 -7.94
CA VAL A 123 8.53 -5.66 -6.58
C VAL A 123 8.98 -6.98 -5.94
N TRP A 124 8.21 -8.05 -6.13
CA TRP A 124 8.54 -9.36 -5.56
C TRP A 124 9.82 -9.95 -6.15
N GLN A 125 10.01 -9.84 -7.47
CA GLN A 125 11.22 -10.32 -8.15
C GLN A 125 12.48 -9.52 -7.78
N LEU A 126 12.31 -8.23 -7.45
CA LEU A 126 13.39 -7.35 -7.03
C LEU A 126 13.60 -7.33 -5.51
N ARG A 127 12.82 -8.10 -4.75
CA ARG A 127 12.98 -8.27 -3.30
C ARG A 127 14.38 -8.76 -2.98
N GLY A 128 15.08 -7.99 -2.14
CA GLY A 128 16.45 -8.30 -1.71
C GLY A 128 17.54 -8.01 -2.75
N ARG A 129 17.17 -7.59 -3.97
CA ARG A 129 18.12 -7.19 -5.02
C ARG A 129 18.38 -5.69 -5.05
N LEU A 130 17.46 -4.87 -4.54
CA LEU A 130 17.64 -3.40 -4.49
C LEU A 130 18.34 -2.96 -3.20
N ARG A 131 19.42 -2.19 -3.36
CA ARG A 131 20.14 -1.51 -2.28
C ARG A 131 20.28 -0.01 -2.59
N PRO A 132 20.35 0.87 -1.58
CA PRO A 132 20.21 0.63 -0.15
C PRO A 132 18.77 0.24 0.26
N HIS A 133 18.57 -0.08 1.55
CA HIS A 133 17.23 -0.36 2.07
C HIS A 133 16.33 0.88 1.96
N GLY A 134 15.08 0.69 1.57
CA GLY A 134 14.10 1.73 1.24
C GLY A 134 13.91 1.92 -0.28
N MET A 135 14.80 1.39 -1.12
CA MET A 135 14.67 1.50 -2.58
C MET A 135 13.56 0.61 -3.14
N LEU A 136 13.25 -0.51 -2.50
CA LEU A 136 12.15 -1.37 -2.94
C LEU A 136 10.80 -0.67 -2.69
N PHE A 137 10.67 0.02 -1.55
CA PHE A 137 9.52 0.86 -1.27
C PHE A 137 9.41 2.06 -2.23
N ALA A 138 10.53 2.71 -2.56
CA ALA A 138 10.54 3.78 -3.55
C ALA A 138 10.12 3.29 -4.94
N LEU A 139 10.54 2.09 -5.34
CA LEU A 139 10.09 1.45 -6.58
C LEU A 139 8.58 1.18 -6.55
N TYR A 140 8.06 0.66 -5.44
CA TYR A 140 6.62 0.48 -5.26
C TYR A 140 5.86 1.80 -5.45
N LEU A 141 6.29 2.88 -4.79
CA LEU A 141 5.65 4.19 -4.92
C LEU A 141 5.69 4.72 -6.36
N ALA A 142 6.80 4.53 -7.07
CA ALA A 142 6.92 4.91 -8.47
C ALA A 142 5.95 4.11 -9.35
N LEU A 143 5.94 2.77 -9.24
CA LEU A 143 5.06 1.91 -10.02
C LEU A 143 3.58 2.20 -9.76
N TYR A 144 3.20 2.39 -8.50
CA TYR A 144 1.83 2.76 -8.13
C TYR A 144 1.45 4.12 -8.72
N SER A 145 2.34 5.11 -8.65
CA SER A 145 2.09 6.46 -9.17
C SER A 145 1.98 6.47 -10.70
N ILE A 146 2.76 5.66 -11.41
CA ILE A 146 2.63 5.50 -12.87
C ILE A 146 1.23 4.96 -13.20
N GLY A 147 0.83 3.86 -12.53
CA GLY A 147 -0.49 3.27 -12.74
C GLY A 147 -1.62 4.24 -12.44
N ARG A 148 -1.57 4.91 -11.28
CA ARG A 148 -2.56 5.91 -10.90
C ARG A 148 -2.62 7.07 -11.88
N PHE A 149 -1.49 7.59 -12.34
CA PHE A 149 -1.47 8.65 -13.35
C PHE A 149 -2.14 8.21 -14.65
N SER A 150 -1.77 7.05 -15.19
CA SER A 150 -2.33 6.54 -16.45
C SER A 150 -3.82 6.21 -16.37
N ILE A 151 -4.25 5.57 -15.28
CA ILE A 151 -5.63 5.13 -15.08
C ILE A 151 -6.56 6.31 -14.77
N SER A 152 -6.06 7.35 -14.10
CA SER A 152 -6.85 8.54 -13.76
C SER A 152 -7.43 9.22 -15.01
N PHE A 153 -6.75 9.20 -16.15
CA PHE A 153 -7.31 9.72 -17.41
C PHE A 153 -8.59 9.01 -17.87
N LEU A 154 -8.73 7.72 -17.53
CA LEU A 154 -9.89 6.90 -17.88
C LEU A 154 -11.03 7.05 -16.88
N ARG A 155 -10.75 7.59 -15.69
CA ARG A 155 -11.72 7.78 -14.61
C ARG A 155 -12.43 9.12 -14.75
N ASP A 156 -13.71 9.13 -14.42
CA ASP A 156 -14.52 10.34 -14.33
C ASP A 156 -14.51 10.91 -12.90
N ASP A 157 -13.32 11.16 -12.37
CA ASP A 157 -13.16 11.83 -11.08
C ASP A 157 -13.20 13.36 -11.25
N ARG A 158 -13.52 14.05 -10.15
CA ARG A 158 -13.57 15.51 -10.06
C ARG A 158 -12.27 16.14 -10.57
N VAL A 159 -12.40 16.99 -11.57
CA VAL A 159 -11.31 17.84 -12.08
C VAL A 159 -10.99 18.89 -11.04
N TRP A 160 -9.70 19.09 -10.78
CA TRP A 160 -9.25 20.06 -9.79
C TRP A 160 -8.75 21.34 -10.44
N ILE A 161 -7.66 21.26 -11.23
CA ILE A 161 -7.00 22.43 -11.84
C ILE A 161 -6.54 22.07 -13.26
N TRP A 162 -6.73 22.97 -14.23
CA TRP A 162 -6.29 22.83 -15.62
C TRP A 162 -6.72 21.53 -16.35
N GLY A 163 -7.93 21.03 -16.05
CA GLY A 163 -8.41 19.78 -16.65
C GLY A 163 -7.82 18.51 -16.04
N LEU A 164 -6.91 18.64 -15.06
CA LEU A 164 -6.29 17.53 -14.36
C LEU A 164 -6.98 17.26 -13.02
N GLN A 165 -7.12 15.98 -12.71
CA GLN A 165 -7.57 15.49 -11.40
C GLN A 165 -6.45 15.57 -10.36
N GLU A 166 -6.84 15.64 -9.08
CA GLU A 166 -5.93 15.63 -7.92
C GLU A 166 -4.90 14.47 -7.98
N ALA A 167 -5.35 13.29 -8.41
CA ALA A 167 -4.52 12.10 -8.55
C ALA A 167 -3.31 12.30 -9.49
N HIS A 168 -3.44 13.13 -10.54
CA HIS A 168 -2.32 13.40 -11.45
C HIS A 168 -1.22 14.20 -10.75
N PHE A 169 -1.59 15.22 -9.97
CA PHE A 169 -0.65 16.06 -9.25
C PHE A 169 0.09 15.27 -8.17
N ILE A 170 -0.65 14.47 -7.38
CA ILE A 170 -0.06 13.60 -6.35
C ILE A 170 0.90 12.59 -7.00
N SER A 171 0.48 11.94 -8.08
CA SER A 171 1.32 10.96 -8.78
C SER A 171 2.58 11.61 -9.34
N LEU A 172 2.48 12.80 -9.93
CA LEU A 172 3.63 13.52 -10.48
C LEU A 172 4.60 13.95 -9.37
N ALA A 173 4.10 14.44 -8.23
CA ALA A 173 4.93 14.80 -7.09
C ALA A 173 5.68 13.59 -6.53
N ILE A 174 5.02 12.43 -6.40
CA ILE A 174 5.67 11.20 -5.94
C ILE A 174 6.72 10.73 -6.95
N LEU A 175 6.42 10.79 -8.25
CA LEU A 175 7.38 10.42 -9.30
C LEU A 175 8.60 11.34 -9.35
N ALA A 176 8.39 12.65 -9.18
CA ALA A 176 9.47 13.63 -9.13
C ALA A 176 10.46 13.37 -7.98
N ILE A 177 10.02 12.71 -6.90
CA ILE A 177 10.89 12.33 -5.77
C ILE A 177 11.49 10.93 -5.97
N THR A 178 10.64 9.96 -6.32
CA THR A 178 11.04 8.54 -6.35
C THR A 178 11.94 8.21 -7.53
N VAL A 179 11.70 8.79 -8.71
CA VAL A 179 12.51 8.50 -9.91
C VAL A 179 13.96 8.97 -9.75
N PRO A 180 14.26 10.23 -9.35
CA PRO A 180 15.64 10.66 -9.13
C PRO A 180 16.32 9.90 -8.00
N LEU A 181 15.57 9.58 -6.93
CA LEU A 181 16.09 8.82 -5.80
C LEU A 181 16.48 7.40 -6.21
N LEU A 182 15.67 6.73 -7.02
CA LEU A 182 15.99 5.43 -7.60
C LEU A 182 17.18 5.54 -8.56
N ALA A 183 17.19 6.51 -9.47
CA ALA A 183 18.28 6.69 -10.43
C ALA A 183 19.64 6.94 -9.74
N TRP A 184 19.65 7.71 -8.64
CA TRP A 184 20.88 8.08 -7.95
C TRP A 184 21.38 7.00 -6.97
N LYS A 185 20.47 6.37 -6.22
CA LYS A 185 20.84 5.49 -5.11
C LYS A 185 20.58 4.02 -5.35
N ALA A 186 19.67 3.64 -6.25
CA ALA A 186 19.34 2.25 -6.45
C ALA A 186 20.48 1.51 -7.15
N ARG A 187 20.94 0.43 -6.52
CA ARG A 187 21.91 -0.50 -7.05
C ARG A 187 21.31 -1.88 -7.03
N LEU A 188 21.33 -2.54 -8.18
CA LEU A 188 20.97 -3.94 -8.30
C LEU A 188 22.15 -4.79 -7.82
N VAL A 189 21.87 -5.62 -6.83
CA VAL A 189 22.82 -6.57 -6.26
C VAL A 189 22.27 -7.97 -6.51
N PRO A 190 23.14 -8.95 -6.85
CA PRO A 190 22.73 -10.35 -6.89
C PRO A 190 22.02 -10.75 -5.61
N ARG A 191 20.98 -11.56 -5.72
CA ARG A 191 20.29 -12.09 -4.53
C ARG A 191 21.33 -12.90 -3.75
N LYS A 192 21.70 -12.45 -2.55
CA LYS A 192 22.38 -13.35 -1.63
C LYS A 192 21.36 -14.43 -1.32
N ASP A 193 21.59 -15.63 -1.82
CA ASP A 193 20.94 -16.81 -1.28
C ASP A 193 21.34 -16.83 0.18
N GLU A 194 20.37 -16.53 1.06
CA GLU A 194 20.52 -16.81 2.48
C GLU A 194 20.55 -18.34 2.58
N ALA A 195 21.70 -18.92 2.26
CA ALA A 195 22.07 -20.23 2.77
C ALA A 195 21.80 -20.13 4.26
N ILE A 196 20.90 -20.99 4.74
CA ILE A 196 20.49 -21.17 6.12
C ILE A 196 21.74 -21.00 6.98
N SER A 197 21.96 -19.79 7.51
CA SER A 197 23.10 -19.57 8.38
C SER A 197 22.69 -20.28 9.65
N ASP A 198 23.34 -21.42 9.91
CA ASP A 198 23.21 -22.18 11.14
C ASP A 198 22.98 -21.23 12.32
N PRO A 199 22.02 -21.53 13.22
CA PRO A 199 21.84 -20.72 14.42
C PRO A 199 23.21 -20.54 15.09
N PRO A 200 23.51 -19.35 15.63
CA PRO A 200 24.83 -19.05 16.16
C PRO A 200 25.22 -20.17 17.11
N ARG A 201 26.24 -20.95 16.73
CA ARG A 201 26.75 -22.07 17.54
C ARG A 201 26.94 -21.51 18.94
N ALA A 202 26.12 -21.97 19.87
CA ALA A 202 26.25 -21.63 21.28
C ALA A 202 27.72 -21.81 21.63
N SER A 203 28.37 -20.70 21.96
CA SER A 203 29.76 -20.70 22.40
C SER A 203 29.86 -21.74 23.51
N LYS A 204 30.52 -22.87 23.21
CA LYS A 204 30.81 -23.90 24.19
C LYS A 204 31.69 -23.24 25.24
N ALA A 205 31.06 -22.72 26.28
CA ALA A 205 31.72 -22.24 27.47
C ALA A 205 32.66 -23.36 27.92
N ARG A 206 33.96 -23.08 27.87
CA ARG A 206 35.01 -23.92 28.44
C ARG A 206 34.66 -24.19 29.91
N LEU A 207 34.06 -25.33 30.19
CA LEU A 207 34.09 -25.94 31.52
C LEU A 207 35.54 -26.33 31.79
N LYS A 208 36.30 -25.43 32.43
CA LYS A 208 37.58 -25.80 33.04
C LYS A 208 37.30 -26.78 34.18
N PRO A 209 37.88 -27.99 34.19
CA PRO A 209 37.78 -28.86 35.34
C PRO A 209 38.62 -28.25 36.47
N ARG A 210 37.95 -27.78 37.51
CA ARG A 210 38.57 -27.31 38.75
C ARG A 210 38.54 -28.45 39.75
N PHE A 211 39.48 -29.40 39.63
CA PHE A 211 39.74 -30.34 40.72
C PHE A 211 41.06 -30.01 41.41
N ARG A 212 40.89 -29.69 42.70
CA ARG A 212 41.88 -29.30 43.69
C ARG A 212 42.91 -30.41 43.91
N ARG A 213 44.19 -30.03 43.92
CA ARG A 213 45.22 -30.68 44.75
C ARG A 213 44.85 -30.52 46.22
N GLY A 214 45.00 -31.56 47.01
CA GLY A 214 44.92 -31.46 48.47
C GLY A 214 45.06 -32.80 49.19
N ARG A 215 46.32 -33.16 49.44
CA ARG A 215 46.90 -33.97 50.54
C ARG A 215 46.37 -35.39 50.77
#